data_AF-A0A517Y1C4-F1
#
_entry.id   AF-A0A517Y1C4-F1
#
_cell.length_a   1.000
_cell.length_b   1.000
_cell.length_c   1.000
_cell.angle_alpha   90.00
_cell.angle_beta   90.00
_cell.angle_gamma   90.00
#
_symmetry.space_group_name_H-M   'P 1'
#
loop_
_entity.id
_entity.type
_entity.pdbx_description
1 polymer ?
#
loop_
_entity_poly.entity_id
_entity_poly.type
_entity_poly.pdbx_seq_one_letter_code
_entity_poly.pdbx_strand_id
1 'polypeptide(L)'
;MPTYSDRARATVEGRRRAVFRAWLAVLPAEGWSGTAGDLSDKLTAFLAGHPLRFGTSFPTGAGVSPWLRGVADEIGAAGRQLRFTRTKRERLITIGPRG
;
A
#
# COMPACT_ATOMS: atom_id res chain seq x y z
N MET A 1 -6.34 5.61 -27.89
CA MET A 1 -7.31 6.36 -27.07
C MET A 1 -7.60 5.54 -25.82
N PRO A 2 -7.28 6.02 -24.60
CA PRO A 2 -7.64 5.30 -23.38
C PRO A 2 -9.15 5.26 -23.25
N THR A 3 -9.68 4.08 -22.92
CA THR A 3 -11.12 3.89 -22.73
C THR A 3 -11.58 4.61 -21.45
N TYR A 4 -12.89 4.85 -21.33
CA TYR A 4 -13.47 5.37 -20.08
C TYR A 4 -13.04 4.52 -18.86
N SER A 5 -12.96 3.21 -19.04
CA SER A 5 -12.49 2.25 -18.04
C SER A 5 -11.03 2.45 -17.64
N ASP A 6 -10.15 2.83 -18.57
CA ASP A 6 -8.74 3.09 -18.27
C ASP A 6 -8.57 4.38 -17.45
N ARG A 7 -9.34 5.43 -17.77
CA ARG A 7 -9.35 6.67 -16.99
C ARG A 7 -9.91 6.45 -15.59
N ALA A 8 -10.97 5.66 -15.47
CA ALA A 8 -11.53 5.29 -14.17
C ALA A 8 -10.52 4.50 -13.32
N ARG A 9 -9.84 3.51 -13.91
CA ARG A 9 -8.78 2.74 -13.24
C ARG A 9 -7.60 3.63 -12.81
N ALA A 10 -7.12 4.52 -13.68
CA ALA A 10 -6.06 5.46 -13.36
C ALA A 10 -6.45 6.40 -12.21
N THR A 11 -7.72 6.85 -12.18
CA THR A 11 -8.23 7.70 -11.09
C THR A 11 -8.22 6.96 -9.75
N VAL A 12 -8.72 5.72 -9.72
CA VAL A 12 -8.73 4.91 -8.49
C VAL A 12 -7.31 4.62 -8.01
N GLU A 13 -6.40 4.27 -8.90
CA GLU A 13 -4.99 4.03 -8.54
C GLU A 13 -4.30 5.31 -8.03
N GLY A 14 -4.57 6.46 -8.64
CA GLY A 14 -4.09 7.76 -8.16
C GLY A 14 -4.55 8.08 -6.73
N ARG A 15 -5.84 7.83 -6.44
CA ARG A 15 -6.39 7.97 -5.08
C ARG A 15 -5.73 7.00 -4.10
N ARG A 16 -5.57 5.73 -4.49
CA ARG A 16 -4.93 4.70 -3.67
C ARG A 16 -3.50 5.08 -3.31
N ARG A 17 -2.70 5.53 -4.27
CA ARG A 17 -1.34 6.04 -4.04
C ARG A 17 -1.31 7.24 -3.12
N ALA A 18 -2.25 8.18 -3.27
CA ALA A 18 -2.34 9.35 -2.39
C ALA A 18 -2.61 8.95 -0.93
N VAL A 19 -3.56 8.04 -0.70
CA VAL A 19 -3.84 7.51 0.64
C VAL A 19 -2.63 6.74 1.19
N PHE A 20 -1.98 5.93 0.36
CA PHE A 20 -0.80 5.18 0.77
C PHE A 20 0.36 6.07 1.18
N ARG A 21 0.66 7.14 0.44
CA ARG A 21 1.66 8.15 0.85
C ARG A 21 1.32 8.78 2.20
N ALA A 22 0.05 9.14 2.42
CA ALA A 22 -0.40 9.70 3.69
C ALA A 22 -0.20 8.70 4.85
N TRP A 23 -0.48 7.41 4.60
CA TRP A 23 -0.22 6.35 5.57
C TRP A 23 1.29 6.18 5.85
N LEU A 24 2.15 6.19 4.82
CA LEU A 24 3.61 6.12 4.99
C LEU A 24 4.18 7.29 5.81
N ALA A 25 3.57 8.47 5.70
CA ALA A 25 3.98 9.66 6.44
C ALA A 25 3.65 9.58 7.94
N VAL A 26 2.61 8.83 8.33
CA VAL A 26 2.23 8.63 9.74
C VAL A 26 2.75 7.31 10.31
N LEU A 27 3.46 6.50 9.52
CA LEU A 27 4.07 5.28 10.02
C LEU A 27 5.14 5.59 11.08
N PRO A 28 5.23 4.78 12.14
CA PRO A 28 6.33 4.89 13.09
C PRO A 28 7.72 4.78 12.44
N ALA A 29 8.76 5.24 13.14
CA ALA A 29 10.13 5.27 12.62
C ALA A 29 10.70 3.85 12.40
N GLU A 30 10.36 2.93 13.30
CA GLU A 30 10.63 1.50 13.21
C GLU A 30 9.94 0.83 12.01
N GLY A 31 8.91 1.48 11.46
CA GLY A 31 8.15 1.02 10.31
C GLY A 31 7.01 0.08 10.67
N TRP A 32 6.68 -0.81 9.75
CA TRP A 32 5.59 -1.76 9.88
C TRP A 32 6.00 -3.13 9.34
N SER A 33 5.50 -4.20 9.97
CA SER A 33 5.69 -5.57 9.49
C SER A 33 4.46 -6.42 9.79
N GLY A 34 4.09 -7.29 8.85
CA GLY A 34 2.92 -8.17 8.99
C GLY A 34 2.61 -8.95 7.72
N THR A 35 1.48 -9.64 7.70
CA THR A 35 1.03 -10.39 6.54
C THR A 35 0.36 -9.47 5.50
N ALA A 36 0.05 -10.01 4.32
CA ALA A 36 -0.75 -9.29 3.32
C ALA A 36 -2.15 -8.93 3.83
N GLY A 37 -2.76 -9.81 4.66
CA GLY A 37 -4.03 -9.55 5.31
C GLY A 37 -3.93 -8.37 6.28
N ASP A 38 -2.95 -8.43 7.20
CA ASP A 38 -2.74 -7.37 8.19
C ASP A 38 -2.51 -6.00 7.53
N LEU A 39 -1.74 -5.96 6.44
CA LEU A 39 -1.50 -4.71 5.73
C LEU A 39 -2.79 -4.17 5.10
N SER A 40 -3.56 -5.04 4.46
CA SER A 40 -4.85 -4.68 3.86
C SER A 40 -5.79 -4.11 4.91
N ASP A 41 -5.86 -4.71 6.09
CA ASP A 41 -6.71 -4.26 7.19
C ASP A 41 -6.23 -2.90 7.73
N LYS A 42 -4.91 -2.72 7.91
CA LYS A 42 -4.35 -1.42 8.35
C LYS A 42 -4.63 -0.30 7.34
N LEU A 43 -4.49 -0.57 6.04
CA LEU A 43 -4.78 0.41 5.00
C LEU A 43 -6.27 0.71 4.90
N THR A 44 -7.13 -0.29 5.07
CA THR A 44 -8.59 -0.12 5.10
C THR A 44 -9.03 0.71 6.32
N ALA A 45 -8.47 0.40 7.50
CA ALA A 45 -8.73 1.17 8.72
C ALA A 45 -8.26 2.63 8.58
N PHE A 46 -7.08 2.86 8.01
CA PHE A 46 -6.59 4.21 7.72
C PHE A 46 -7.49 4.93 6.71
N LEU A 47 -7.91 4.24 5.65
CA LEU A 47 -8.79 4.78 4.62
C LEU A 47 -10.14 5.25 5.19
N ALA A 48 -10.70 4.54 6.18
CA ALA A 48 -12.00 4.89 6.78
C ALA A 48 -12.04 6.33 7.35
N GLY A 49 -10.89 6.81 7.88
CA GLY A 49 -10.71 8.17 8.38
C GLY A 49 -10.21 9.19 7.33
N HIS A 50 -9.93 8.76 6.10
CA HIS A 50 -9.30 9.61 5.09
C HIS A 50 -10.34 10.33 4.20
N PRO A 51 -10.11 11.59 3.78
CA PRO A 51 -11.04 12.32 2.90
C PRO A 51 -11.33 11.60 1.57
N LEU A 52 -10.36 10.83 1.06
CA LEU A 52 -10.48 10.04 -0.17
C LEU A 52 -11.15 8.67 0.01
N ARG A 53 -11.83 8.40 1.12
CA ARG A 53 -12.45 7.08 1.40
C ARG A 53 -13.44 6.61 0.33
N PHE A 54 -14.19 7.53 -0.26
CA PHE A 54 -15.22 7.18 -1.23
C PHE A 54 -14.62 6.88 -2.61
N GLY A 55 -14.96 5.71 -3.15
CA GLY A 55 -14.46 5.26 -4.45
C GLY A 55 -12.97 4.89 -4.46
N THR A 56 -12.39 4.63 -3.29
CA THR A 56 -11.03 4.12 -3.13
C THR A 56 -11.10 2.78 -2.41
N SER A 57 -10.32 1.80 -2.87
CA SER A 57 -10.18 0.51 -2.20
C SER A 57 -8.76 -0.02 -2.38
N PHE A 58 -8.26 -0.73 -1.38
CA PHE A 58 -6.96 -1.40 -1.45
C PHE A 58 -7.13 -2.86 -1.91
N PRO A 59 -6.13 -3.42 -2.61
CA PRO A 59 -6.14 -4.85 -2.91
C PRO A 59 -6.03 -5.65 -1.62
N THR A 60 -6.64 -6.84 -1.60
CA THR A 60 -6.61 -7.77 -0.46
C THR A 60 -5.85 -9.04 -0.83
N GLY A 61 -5.39 -9.79 0.18
CA GLY A 61 -4.75 -11.10 0.01
C GLY A 61 -3.60 -11.10 -1.01
N ALA A 62 -3.68 -11.97 -2.02
CA ALA A 62 -2.62 -12.13 -3.02
C ALA A 62 -2.35 -10.87 -3.86
N GLY A 63 -3.32 -9.97 -3.99
CA GLY A 63 -3.19 -8.73 -4.77
C GLY A 63 -2.31 -7.66 -4.11
N VAL A 64 -2.06 -7.76 -2.80
CA VAL A 64 -1.26 -6.80 -2.05
C VAL A 64 0.20 -6.79 -2.51
N SER A 65 0.80 -7.97 -2.68
CA SER A 65 2.22 -8.07 -3.04
C SER A 65 2.54 -7.47 -4.42
N PRO A 66 1.80 -7.80 -5.51
CA PRO A 66 1.99 -7.15 -6.80
C PRO A 66 1.78 -5.63 -6.75
N TRP A 67 0.76 -5.17 -6.02
CA TRP A 67 0.49 -3.74 -5.91
C TRP A 67 1.63 -3.00 -5.19
N LEU A 68 2.12 -3.53 -4.07
CA LEU A 68 3.28 -2.96 -3.35
C LEU A 68 4.53 -2.85 -4.21
N ARG A 69 4.78 -3.82 -5.09
CA ARG A 69 5.88 -3.73 -6.07
C ARG A 69 5.67 -2.58 -7.04
N GLY A 70 4.43 -2.31 -7.44
CA GLY A 70 4.07 -1.20 -8.31
C GLY A 70 4.17 0.18 -7.65
N VAL A 71 4.14 0.27 -6.32
CA VAL A 71 4.27 1.51 -5.54
C VAL A 71 5.58 1.57 -4.73
N ALA A 72 6.56 0.75 -5.07
CA ALA A 72 7.83 0.69 -4.34
C ALA A 72 8.63 2.00 -4.42
N ASP A 73 8.41 2.78 -5.49
CA ASP A 73 8.92 4.14 -5.65
C ASP A 73 8.42 5.09 -4.55
N GLU A 74 7.13 5.00 -4.19
CA GLU A 74 6.52 5.82 -3.13
C GLU A 74 7.13 5.48 -1.76
N ILE A 75 7.40 4.20 -1.52
CA ILE A 75 8.04 3.71 -0.28
C ILE A 75 9.47 4.25 -0.21
N GLY A 76 10.21 4.19 -1.33
CA GLY A 76 11.55 4.73 -1.43
C GLY A 76 11.60 6.26 -1.25
N ALA A 77 10.65 6.98 -1.82
CA ALA A 77 10.52 8.43 -1.67
C ALA A 77 10.21 8.84 -0.22
N ALA A 78 9.51 7.98 0.53
CA ALA A 78 9.28 8.17 1.96
C ALA A 78 10.50 7.81 2.84
N GLY A 79 11.67 7.54 2.25
CA GLY A 79 12.88 7.16 2.99
C GLY A 79 12.81 5.75 3.59
N ARG A 80 11.91 4.90 3.10
CA ARG A 80 11.66 3.55 3.62
C ARG A 80 12.06 2.48 2.62
N GLN A 81 12.17 1.24 3.08
CA GLN A 81 12.48 0.07 2.26
C GLN A 81 11.37 -0.98 2.40
N LEU A 82 10.91 -1.47 1.26
CA LEU A 82 10.02 -2.63 1.16
C LEU A 82 10.84 -3.93 1.13
N ARG A 83 10.50 -4.88 2.00
CA ARG A 83 11.08 -6.22 2.03
C ARG A 83 9.96 -7.26 2.05
N PHE A 84 10.15 -8.34 1.30
CA PHE A 84 9.29 -9.53 1.35
C PHE A 84 10.12 -10.70 1.84
N THR A 85 9.81 -11.24 3.01
CA THR A 85 10.44 -12.47 3.52
C THR A 85 9.44 -13.62 3.45
N ARG A 86 9.92 -14.78 3.03
CA ARG A 86 9.08 -15.99 2.92
C ARG A 86 9.34 -16.82 4.17
N THR A 87 8.36 -16.91 5.06
CA THR A 87 8.39 -17.91 6.14
C THR A 87 7.72 -19.20 5.65
N LYS A 88 7.93 -20.33 6.35
CA LYS A 88 7.43 -21.66 5.93
C LYS A 88 5.91 -21.73 5.71
N ARG A 89 5.12 -20.75 6.17
CA ARG A 89 3.66 -20.70 6.03
C ARG A 89 3.12 -19.43 5.37
N GLU A 90 3.81 -18.29 5.44
CA GLU A 90 3.30 -17.01 4.94
C GLU A 90 4.38 -16.09 4.35
N ARG A 91 3.95 -15.12 3.55
CA ARG A 91 4.81 -14.03 3.08
C ARG A 91 4.69 -12.86 4.06
N LEU A 92 5.75 -12.63 4.81
CA LEU A 92 5.88 -11.45 5.67
C LEU A 92 6.29 -10.25 4.81
N ILE A 93 5.60 -9.13 4.99
CA ILE A 93 5.85 -7.86 4.33
C ILE A 93 6.39 -6.91 5.40
N THR A 94 7.50 -6.25 5.10
CA THR A 94 8.10 -5.26 5.98
C THR A 94 8.32 -3.96 5.22
N ILE A 95 7.88 -2.84 5.80
CA ILE A 95 8.10 -1.48 5.34
C ILE A 95 8.85 -0.76 6.46
N GLY A 96 10.17 -0.77 6.40
CA GLY A 96 11.05 -0.27 7.47
C GLY A 96 11.92 0.90 7.04
N PRO A 97 12.72 1.49 7.93
CA PRO A 97 13.72 2.47 7.56
C PRO A 97 14.70 1.89 6.54
N ARG A 98 15.24 2.76 5.68
CA ARG A 98 16.33 2.40 4.76
C ARG A 98 17.59 2.22 5.61
N GLY A 99 17.95 0.97 5.87
CA GLY A 99 19.17 0.61 6.59
C GLY A 99 20.44 0.99 5.85
#